data_AF-A0A2E6BRL0-F1
#
_entry.id   AF-A0A2E6BRL0-F1
#
_cell.length_a   1.000
_cell.length_b   1.000
_cell.length_c   1.000
_cell.angle_alpha   90.00
_cell.angle_beta   90.00
_cell.angle_gamma   90.00
#
_symmetry.space_group_name_H-M   'P 1'
#
loop_
_entity.id
_entity.type
_entity.pdbx_description
1 polymer ?
#
loop_
_entity_poly.entity_id
_entity_poly.type
_entity_poly.pdbx_seq_one_letter_code
_entity_poly.pdbx_strand_id
1 'polypeptide(L)'
;MKDLNFDALLLAAKPTSYSANNKFTDSVMRKVKQPEILSSAVRKMDVNKKETFIMKLRHLPKLAVIAIALSALVVLGSTTYAAYKLLWEQPSVTTQEPTTNQFGRTQVIASFENCANQSSATTFEIKAGSTLDPSEIGKILQARCELEALREWSGTDKPPKGPNPDMQQTEGTYTQTMRMTSPVASKVVSIDTTTLTLTGDQYNTPKDPLVLTDDTQFIVDNHESTIDQIQPGDAVLYVYDVTYDFVTKKTATGYNTSSTSAKALAVTHLVKVDLPFEYYGPGKQNQIAQREACMGNPQDSCVQTAAVDLYENYPTTQILPDDNGELPFDNREIQGIIIDHNGTTVKIQSSSGRIFTLTTPSDIVTNFNLYRSSEYNNITVQKGDLLLVRYAVDRSSTSLELSSSEIRSVYVALNMIQKGDPVQKY
;
A
#
# COMPACT_ATOMS: atom_id res chain seq x y z
N MET A 1 -29.75 -16.26 -37.96
CA MET A 1 -28.76 -15.53 -37.14
C MET A 1 -29.47 -14.37 -36.47
N LYS A 2 -29.57 -14.42 -35.15
CA LYS A 2 -29.96 -13.31 -34.27
C LYS A 2 -29.00 -13.42 -33.09
N ASP A 3 -28.05 -12.50 -33.02
CA ASP A 3 -27.08 -12.43 -31.93
C ASP A 3 -27.83 -12.11 -30.64
N LEU A 4 -27.83 -13.08 -29.72
CA LEU A 4 -28.29 -12.90 -28.35
C LEU A 4 -27.17 -12.17 -27.60
N ASN A 5 -27.40 -10.88 -27.37
CA ASN A 5 -26.50 -9.98 -26.67
C ASN A 5 -26.39 -10.41 -25.19
N PHE A 6 -25.30 -11.10 -24.87
CA PHE A 6 -25.04 -11.75 -23.58
C PHE A 6 -25.02 -10.76 -22.41
N ASP A 7 -24.63 -9.52 -22.67
CA ASP A 7 -24.55 -8.45 -21.67
C ASP A 7 -25.93 -8.04 -21.14
N ALA A 8 -26.97 -8.12 -21.97
CA ALA A 8 -28.34 -7.80 -21.57
C ALA A 8 -28.95 -8.86 -20.62
N LEU A 9 -28.56 -10.13 -20.79
CA LEU A 9 -28.98 -11.23 -19.91
C LEU A 9 -28.23 -11.20 -18.57
N LEU A 10 -26.97 -10.76 -18.57
CA LEU A 10 -26.16 -10.59 -17.36
C LEU A 10 -26.69 -9.46 -16.46
N LEU A 11 -27.16 -8.36 -17.07
CA LEU A 11 -27.79 -7.24 -16.36
C LEU A 11 -29.16 -7.59 -15.77
N ALA A 12 -29.95 -8.44 -16.44
CA ALA A 12 -31.25 -8.90 -15.93
C ALA A 12 -31.15 -9.94 -14.80
N ALA A 13 -29.98 -10.59 -14.64
CA ALA A 13 -29.73 -11.61 -13.63
C ALA A 13 -29.18 -11.06 -12.30
N LYS A 14 -28.99 -9.74 -12.17
CA LYS A 14 -28.58 -9.12 -10.90
C LYS A 14 -29.75 -9.17 -9.89
N PRO A 15 -29.61 -9.86 -8.74
CA PRO A 15 -30.62 -9.77 -7.69
C PRO A 15 -30.63 -8.35 -7.11
N THR A 16 -31.82 -7.79 -6.93
CA THR A 16 -32.04 -6.41 -6.47
C THR A 16 -31.76 -6.20 -4.98
N SER A 17 -31.45 -7.25 -4.23
CA SER A 17 -30.94 -7.14 -2.85
C SER A 17 -30.03 -8.31 -2.50
N TYR A 18 -28.86 -7.98 -1.96
CA TYR A 18 -27.86 -8.91 -1.46
C TYR A 18 -28.06 -9.09 0.04
N SER A 19 -28.32 -10.32 0.50
CA SER A 19 -28.16 -10.69 1.91
C SER A 19 -27.16 -11.84 2.00
N ALA A 20 -26.04 -11.58 2.66
CA ALA A 20 -24.97 -12.57 2.84
C ALA A 20 -25.47 -13.67 3.79
N ASN A 21 -25.78 -14.86 3.24
CA ASN A 21 -26.11 -16.02 4.07
C ASN A 21 -24.83 -16.76 4.44
N ASN A 22 -24.10 -16.22 5.42
CA ASN A 22 -22.79 -16.72 5.88
C ASN A 22 -22.82 -18.21 6.25
N LYS A 23 -23.95 -18.73 6.76
CA LYS A 23 -24.11 -20.15 7.11
C LYS A 23 -24.07 -21.09 5.90
N PHE A 24 -24.51 -20.63 4.73
CA PHE A 24 -24.44 -21.44 3.51
C PHE A 24 -23.00 -21.52 3.01
N THR A 25 -22.30 -20.37 2.97
CA THR A 25 -20.90 -20.26 2.57
C THR A 25 -19.98 -21.11 3.43
N ASP A 26 -20.11 -21.05 4.76
CA ASP A 26 -19.30 -21.86 5.69
C ASP A 26 -19.60 -23.36 5.57
N SER A 27 -20.86 -23.72 5.32
CA SER A 27 -21.26 -25.12 5.13
C SER A 27 -20.73 -25.71 3.82
N VAL A 28 -20.63 -24.90 2.76
CA VAL A 28 -20.04 -25.31 1.48
C VAL A 28 -18.53 -25.43 1.60
N MET A 29 -17.85 -24.44 2.19
CA MET A 29 -16.39 -24.46 2.36
C MET A 29 -15.92 -25.63 3.22
N ARG A 30 -16.65 -25.96 4.29
CA ARG A 30 -16.37 -27.14 5.13
C ARG A 30 -16.58 -28.47 4.38
N LYS A 31 -17.50 -28.52 3.41
CA LYS A 31 -17.73 -29.71 2.56
C LYS A 31 -16.68 -29.86 1.46
N VAL A 32 -16.09 -28.77 0.99
CA VAL A 32 -14.98 -28.78 0.02
C VAL A 32 -13.68 -29.22 0.68
N LYS A 33 -13.45 -28.90 1.96
CA LYS A 33 -12.27 -29.32 2.74
C LYS A 33 -12.19 -30.82 3.09
N GLN A 34 -13.20 -31.64 2.76
CA GLN A 34 -13.17 -33.09 3.01
C GLN A 34 -13.18 -33.90 1.70
N PRO A 35 -12.00 -34.35 1.18
CA PRO A 35 -11.92 -35.16 -0.03
C PRO A 35 -12.61 -36.53 0.09
N GLU A 36 -12.92 -36.98 1.30
CA GLU A 36 -13.45 -38.32 1.58
C GLU A 36 -14.97 -38.47 1.34
N ILE A 37 -15.75 -37.39 1.22
CA ILE A 37 -17.21 -37.51 1.09
C ILE A 37 -17.63 -37.98 -0.31
N LEU A 38 -17.00 -37.47 -1.38
CA LEU A 38 -17.34 -37.85 -2.75
C LEU A 38 -16.92 -39.29 -3.07
N SER A 39 -15.75 -39.71 -2.61
CA SER A 39 -15.26 -41.07 -2.82
C SER A 39 -16.04 -42.11 -1.99
N SER A 40 -16.46 -41.76 -0.77
CA SER A 40 -17.27 -42.64 0.09
C SER A 40 -18.73 -42.75 -0.34
N ALA A 41 -19.34 -41.66 -0.84
CA ALA A 41 -20.70 -41.66 -1.37
C ALA A 41 -20.81 -42.49 -2.66
N VAL A 42 -19.81 -42.40 -3.56
CA VAL A 42 -19.77 -43.21 -4.78
C VAL A 42 -19.39 -44.67 -4.48
N ARG A 43 -18.53 -44.95 -3.48
CA ARG A 43 -18.25 -46.35 -3.07
C ARG A 43 -19.46 -47.05 -2.46
N LYS A 44 -20.35 -46.34 -1.76
CA LYS A 44 -21.54 -46.91 -1.11
C LYS A 44 -22.79 -46.98 -1.99
N MET A 45 -22.74 -46.48 -3.23
CA MET A 45 -23.87 -46.59 -4.16
C MET A 45 -23.96 -47.99 -4.78
N ASP A 46 -25.16 -48.57 -4.68
CA ASP A 46 -25.59 -49.82 -5.32
C ASP A 46 -25.27 -49.82 -6.83
N VAL A 47 -24.80 -50.95 -7.35
CA VAL A 47 -24.28 -51.11 -8.72
C VAL A 47 -25.34 -50.72 -9.76
N ASN A 48 -26.61 -51.08 -9.51
CA ASN A 48 -27.73 -50.73 -10.39
C ASN A 48 -28.03 -49.22 -10.42
N LYS A 49 -27.73 -48.47 -9.35
CA LYS A 49 -27.89 -47.01 -9.30
C LYS A 49 -26.75 -46.27 -10.01
N LYS A 50 -25.55 -46.85 -10.05
CA LYS A 50 -24.40 -46.30 -10.80
C LYS A 50 -24.62 -46.34 -12.31
N GLU A 51 -25.11 -47.47 -12.82
CA GLU A 51 -25.41 -47.60 -14.25
C GLU A 51 -26.54 -46.66 -14.68
N THR A 52 -27.59 -46.53 -13.87
CA THR A 52 -28.71 -45.60 -14.15
C THR A 52 -28.25 -44.13 -14.16
N PHE A 53 -27.29 -43.76 -13.31
CA PHE A 53 -26.73 -42.41 -13.26
C PHE A 53 -25.86 -42.10 -14.50
N ILE A 54 -24.99 -43.05 -14.90
CA ILE A 54 -24.13 -42.92 -16.08
C ILE A 54 -24.97 -42.91 -17.38
N MET A 55 -26.04 -43.71 -17.46
CA MET A 55 -26.97 -43.70 -18.60
C MET A 55 -27.74 -42.38 -18.72
N LYS A 56 -28.20 -41.80 -17.60
CA LYS A 56 -28.88 -40.49 -17.60
C LYS A 56 -27.95 -39.35 -18.01
N LEU A 57 -26.66 -39.43 -17.69
CA LEU A 57 -25.64 -38.49 -18.13
C LEU A 57 -25.37 -38.57 -19.64
N ARG A 58 -25.45 -39.78 -20.23
CA ARG A 58 -25.22 -40.01 -21.67
C ARG A 58 -26.34 -39.49 -22.57
N HIS A 59 -27.56 -39.32 -22.04
CA HIS A 59 -28.74 -38.87 -22.78
C HIS A 59 -29.11 -37.40 -22.58
N LEU A 60 -28.32 -36.63 -21.83
CA LEU A 60 -28.52 -35.19 -21.73
C LEU A 60 -28.11 -34.53 -23.06
N PRO A 61 -28.98 -33.72 -23.70
CA PRO A 61 -28.61 -32.98 -24.89
C PRO A 61 -27.41 -32.07 -24.57
N LYS A 62 -26.48 -31.91 -25.52
CA LYS A 62 -25.20 -31.20 -25.31
C LYS A 62 -25.35 -29.83 -24.61
N LEU A 63 -26.46 -29.14 -24.86
CA LEU A 63 -26.82 -27.87 -24.20
C LEU A 63 -27.05 -27.99 -22.68
N ALA A 64 -27.59 -29.11 -22.19
CA ALA A 64 -27.78 -29.35 -20.76
C ALA A 64 -26.46 -29.70 -20.05
N VAL A 65 -25.54 -30.40 -20.73
CA VAL A 65 -24.17 -30.63 -20.22
C VAL A 65 -23.40 -29.31 -20.17
N ILE A 66 -23.53 -28.47 -21.19
CA ILE A 66 -22.96 -27.12 -21.20
C ILE A 66 -23.61 -26.24 -20.12
N ALA A 67 -24.92 -26.34 -19.89
CA ALA A 67 -25.61 -25.62 -18.83
C ALA A 67 -25.19 -26.08 -17.43
N ILE A 68 -24.95 -27.38 -17.21
CA ILE A 68 -24.42 -27.93 -15.96
C ILE A 68 -22.95 -27.51 -15.77
N ALA A 69 -22.15 -27.49 -16.84
CA ALA A 69 -20.78 -26.98 -16.79
C ALA A 69 -20.74 -25.47 -16.54
N LEU A 70 -21.65 -24.69 -17.13
CA LEU A 70 -21.80 -23.25 -16.90
C LEU A 70 -22.36 -22.95 -15.51
N SER A 71 -23.30 -23.73 -15.00
CA SER A 71 -23.79 -23.57 -13.63
C SER A 71 -22.77 -24.07 -12.60
N ALA A 72 -21.95 -25.09 -12.90
CA ALA A 72 -20.76 -25.42 -12.13
C ALA A 72 -19.71 -24.29 -12.21
N LEU A 73 -19.54 -23.63 -13.36
CA LEU A 73 -18.67 -22.45 -13.54
C LEU A 73 -19.22 -21.18 -12.89
N VAL A 74 -20.54 -21.03 -12.72
CA VAL A 74 -21.19 -19.92 -11.98
C VAL A 74 -21.20 -20.20 -10.48
N VAL A 75 -21.32 -21.45 -10.07
CA VAL A 75 -21.02 -21.89 -8.69
C VAL A 75 -19.53 -21.73 -8.41
N LEU A 76 -18.64 -21.98 -9.38
CA LEU A 76 -17.21 -21.69 -9.26
C LEU A 76 -16.90 -20.18 -9.41
N GLY A 77 -17.74 -19.43 -10.10
CA GLY A 77 -17.68 -17.97 -10.24
C GLY A 77 -18.25 -17.23 -9.03
N SER A 78 -18.94 -17.94 -8.13
CA SER A 78 -19.18 -17.51 -6.75
C SER A 78 -18.13 -18.06 -5.78
N THR A 79 -17.35 -19.06 -6.19
CA THR A 79 -16.07 -19.39 -5.56
C THR A 79 -14.91 -18.55 -6.05
N THR A 80 -15.03 -17.55 -6.92
CA THR A 80 -13.90 -16.63 -7.13
C THR A 80 -13.52 -15.95 -5.82
N TYR A 81 -14.47 -15.61 -4.95
CA TYR A 81 -14.18 -15.10 -3.60
C TYR A 81 -13.60 -16.16 -2.64
N ALA A 82 -13.83 -17.45 -2.90
CA ALA A 82 -13.28 -18.57 -2.12
C ALA A 82 -11.94 -19.10 -2.68
N ALA A 83 -11.72 -18.97 -3.99
CA ALA A 83 -10.48 -19.24 -4.71
C ALA A 83 -9.47 -18.11 -4.46
N TYR A 84 -9.95 -16.85 -4.36
CA TYR A 84 -9.19 -15.70 -3.84
C TYR A 84 -8.86 -15.83 -2.34
N LYS A 85 -9.58 -16.71 -1.62
CA LYS A 85 -9.24 -17.17 -0.26
C LYS A 85 -8.30 -18.38 -0.23
N LEU A 86 -8.11 -19.08 -1.36
CA LEU A 86 -7.30 -20.31 -1.46
C LEU A 86 -5.92 -20.07 -2.07
N LEU A 87 -5.73 -18.97 -2.81
CA LEU A 87 -4.48 -18.63 -3.47
C LEU A 87 -4.24 -17.13 -3.28
N TRP A 88 -3.43 -16.77 -2.29
CA TRP A 88 -2.78 -15.47 -2.30
C TRP A 88 -1.82 -15.52 -3.50
N GLU A 89 -2.17 -14.86 -4.61
CA GLU A 89 -1.29 -14.84 -5.78
C GLU A 89 0.05 -14.23 -5.35
N GLN A 90 1.13 -15.00 -5.51
CA GLN A 90 2.43 -14.63 -5.00
C GLN A 90 2.83 -13.27 -5.59
N PRO A 91 3.01 -12.24 -4.74
CA PRO A 91 3.53 -10.98 -5.20
C PRO A 91 4.97 -11.20 -5.68
N SER A 92 5.35 -10.62 -6.81
CA SER A 92 6.69 -10.83 -7.37
C SER A 92 7.31 -9.53 -7.82
N VAL A 93 8.62 -9.40 -7.56
CA VAL A 93 9.43 -8.28 -8.01
C VAL A 93 10.63 -8.78 -8.79
N THR A 94 10.77 -8.28 -10.01
CA THR A 94 11.97 -8.49 -10.82
C THR A 94 12.74 -7.18 -10.89
N THR A 95 14.04 -7.21 -10.56
CA THR A 95 14.92 -6.05 -10.65
C THR A 95 15.95 -6.22 -11.76
N GLN A 96 16.20 -5.15 -12.50
CA GLN A 96 17.34 -5.07 -13.41
C GLN A 96 18.64 -4.82 -12.64
N GLU A 97 19.78 -5.06 -13.30
CA GLU A 97 21.09 -4.77 -12.73
C GLU A 97 21.20 -3.29 -12.31
N PRO A 98 21.80 -3.00 -11.15
CA PRO A 98 21.98 -1.63 -10.68
C PRO A 98 22.78 -0.79 -11.68
N THR A 99 22.29 0.41 -11.94
CA THR A 99 22.99 1.41 -12.75
C THR A 99 23.29 2.65 -11.91
N THR A 100 24.23 3.48 -12.35
CA THR A 100 24.45 4.79 -11.75
C THR A 100 23.75 5.85 -12.59
N ASN A 101 22.92 6.68 -11.97
CA ASN A 101 22.24 7.76 -12.67
C ASN A 101 23.18 8.96 -12.89
N GLN A 102 22.70 9.95 -13.64
CA GLN A 102 23.46 11.18 -13.94
C GLN A 102 23.84 12.01 -12.70
N PHE A 103 23.25 11.71 -11.55
CA PHE A 103 23.50 12.34 -10.26
C PHE A 103 24.49 11.54 -9.40
N GLY A 104 25.10 10.48 -9.95
CA GLY A 104 26.04 9.62 -9.23
C GLY A 104 25.37 8.67 -8.23
N ARG A 105 24.04 8.53 -8.25
CA ARG A 105 23.31 7.63 -7.34
C ARG A 105 23.06 6.28 -8.00
N THR A 106 23.15 5.23 -7.19
CA THR A 106 22.73 3.89 -7.62
C THR A 106 21.22 3.83 -7.75
N GLN A 107 20.75 3.35 -8.90
CA GLN A 107 19.34 3.14 -9.19
C GLN A 107 19.11 1.73 -9.76
N VAL A 108 17.89 1.23 -9.54
CA VAL A 108 17.41 -0.06 -10.03
C VAL A 108 16.05 0.15 -10.66
N ILE A 109 15.80 -0.50 -11.79
CA ILE A 109 14.47 -0.57 -12.39
C ILE A 109 13.83 -1.87 -11.91
N ALA A 110 12.63 -1.77 -11.38
CA ALA A 110 11.85 -2.89 -10.90
C ALA A 110 10.54 -3.04 -11.66
N SER A 111 10.13 -4.28 -11.87
CA SER A 111 8.84 -4.68 -12.44
C SER A 111 8.07 -5.44 -11.36
N PHE A 112 6.77 -5.19 -11.27
CA PHE A 112 5.91 -5.70 -10.21
C PHE A 112 4.78 -6.55 -10.79
N GLU A 113 4.52 -7.69 -10.18
CA GLU A 113 3.41 -8.59 -10.50
C GLU A 113 2.63 -8.90 -9.22
N ASN A 114 1.30 -8.87 -9.29
CA ASN A 114 0.40 -9.09 -8.15
C ASN A 114 0.66 -8.17 -6.94
N CYS A 115 1.22 -6.98 -7.20
CA CYS A 115 1.32 -5.87 -6.25
C CYS A 115 0.22 -4.84 -6.54
N ALA A 116 -0.13 -4.00 -5.54
CA ALA A 116 -1.06 -2.89 -5.75
C ALA A 116 -0.64 -1.97 -6.91
N ASN A 117 0.68 -1.79 -7.08
CA ASN A 117 1.26 -1.18 -8.26
C ASN A 117 1.68 -2.26 -9.27
N GLN A 118 0.89 -2.51 -10.31
CA GLN A 118 1.22 -3.46 -11.40
C GLN A 118 2.14 -2.85 -12.47
N SER A 119 3.02 -1.91 -12.09
CA SER A 119 3.89 -1.22 -13.04
C SER A 119 4.91 -2.18 -13.66
N SER A 120 4.98 -2.16 -14.99
CA SER A 120 5.95 -2.94 -15.76
C SER A 120 7.38 -2.43 -15.60
N ALA A 121 7.57 -1.16 -15.22
CA ALA A 121 8.87 -0.58 -14.91
C ALA A 121 8.72 0.63 -14.00
N THR A 122 9.36 0.58 -12.83
CA THR A 122 9.46 1.70 -11.90
C THR A 122 10.90 1.83 -11.44
N THR A 123 11.41 3.05 -11.43
CA THR A 123 12.79 3.33 -11.03
C THR A 123 12.85 3.62 -9.54
N PHE A 124 13.78 2.97 -8.84
CA PHE A 124 14.10 3.22 -7.45
C PHE A 124 15.56 3.63 -7.32
N GLU A 125 15.85 4.58 -6.45
CA GLU A 125 17.22 4.98 -6.11
C GLU A 125 17.54 4.68 -4.64
N ILE A 126 18.80 4.32 -4.40
CA ILE A 126 19.35 4.27 -3.05
C ILE A 126 19.60 5.70 -2.61
N LYS A 127 19.10 6.07 -1.42
CA LYS A 127 19.37 7.39 -0.84
C LYS A 127 20.86 7.54 -0.54
N ALA A 128 21.42 8.72 -0.79
CA ALA A 128 22.85 8.98 -0.60
C ALA A 128 23.27 8.73 0.87
N GLY A 129 24.41 8.08 1.11
CA GLY A 129 24.86 7.76 2.47
C GLY A 129 24.17 6.55 3.13
N SER A 130 23.23 5.90 2.43
CA SER A 130 22.73 4.57 2.79
C SER A 130 23.88 3.55 2.85
N THR A 131 23.81 2.63 3.83
CA THR A 131 24.70 1.45 3.90
C THR A 131 24.11 0.24 3.18
N LEU A 132 23.01 0.42 2.45
CA LEU A 132 22.33 -0.64 1.73
C LEU A 132 23.17 -1.14 0.57
N ASP A 133 23.35 -2.46 0.48
CA ASP A 133 23.91 -3.08 -0.72
C ASP A 133 22.86 -3.02 -1.84
N PRO A 134 23.21 -2.58 -3.07
CA PRO A 134 22.27 -2.50 -4.18
C PRO A 134 21.53 -3.82 -4.48
N SER A 135 22.15 -4.97 -4.21
CA SER A 135 21.53 -6.29 -4.37
C SER A 135 20.35 -6.54 -3.40
N GLU A 136 20.24 -5.76 -2.33
CA GLU A 136 19.13 -5.86 -1.38
C GLU A 136 17.86 -5.13 -1.84
N ILE A 137 17.92 -4.25 -2.85
CA ILE A 137 16.75 -3.46 -3.28
C ILE A 137 15.60 -4.37 -3.71
N GLY A 138 15.89 -5.45 -4.45
CA GLY A 138 14.86 -6.40 -4.88
C GLY A 138 14.11 -7.02 -3.70
N LYS A 139 14.82 -7.36 -2.61
CA LYS A 139 14.22 -7.88 -1.38
C LYS A 139 13.36 -6.83 -0.67
N ILE A 140 13.81 -5.59 -0.61
CA ILE A 140 13.03 -4.49 0.00
C ILE A 140 11.74 -4.25 -0.78
N LEU A 141 11.82 -4.25 -2.11
CA LEU A 141 10.67 -4.06 -2.98
C LEU A 141 9.70 -5.25 -2.92
N GLN A 142 10.22 -6.48 -2.86
CA GLN A 142 9.43 -7.68 -2.63
C GLN A 142 8.64 -7.60 -1.32
N ALA A 143 9.31 -7.26 -0.21
CA ALA A 143 8.67 -7.08 1.08
C ALA A 143 7.60 -5.97 1.08
N ARG A 144 7.84 -4.86 0.36
CA ARG A 144 6.85 -3.78 0.18
C ARG A 144 5.62 -4.28 -0.57
N CYS A 145 5.85 -4.99 -1.67
CA CYS A 145 4.80 -5.55 -2.50
C CYS A 145 3.92 -6.55 -1.70
N GLU A 146 4.52 -7.43 -0.90
CA GLU A 146 3.79 -8.35 -0.03
C GLU A 146 2.92 -7.64 1.03
N LEU A 147 3.45 -6.57 1.63
CA LEU A 147 2.67 -5.72 2.57
C LEU A 147 1.46 -5.07 1.89
N GLU A 148 1.66 -4.51 0.69
CA GLU A 148 0.59 -3.88 -0.07
C GLU A 148 -0.47 -4.89 -0.50
N ALA A 149 -0.04 -6.05 -1.03
CA ALA A 149 -0.93 -7.12 -1.43
C ALA A 149 -1.77 -7.63 -0.24
N LEU A 150 -1.16 -7.79 0.95
CA LEU A 150 -1.90 -8.20 2.13
C LEU A 150 -2.92 -7.14 2.60
N ARG A 151 -2.56 -5.85 2.54
CA ARG A 151 -3.48 -4.74 2.90
C ARG A 151 -4.67 -4.65 1.94
N GLU A 152 -4.42 -4.83 0.65
CA GLU A 152 -5.47 -4.86 -0.37
C GLU A 152 -6.38 -6.08 -0.17
N TRP A 153 -5.79 -7.26 -0.02
CA TRP A 153 -6.53 -8.52 0.19
C TRP A 153 -7.40 -8.50 1.46
N SER A 154 -6.89 -7.93 2.55
CA SER A 154 -7.61 -7.81 3.82
C SER A 154 -8.68 -6.69 3.83
N GLY A 155 -8.68 -5.81 2.82
CA GLY A 155 -9.57 -4.65 2.74
C GLY A 155 -9.28 -3.55 3.76
N THR A 156 -8.02 -3.44 4.20
CA THR A 156 -7.58 -2.47 5.23
C THR A 156 -6.70 -1.36 4.67
N ASP A 157 -6.67 -1.18 3.35
CA ASP A 157 -5.95 -0.11 2.64
C ASP A 157 -6.24 1.28 3.24
N LYS A 158 -7.43 1.47 3.80
CA LYS A 158 -7.83 2.63 4.57
C LYS A 158 -8.28 2.19 5.96
N PRO A 159 -7.44 2.32 7.01
CA PRO A 159 -7.93 2.14 8.37
C PRO A 159 -9.14 3.06 8.57
N PRO A 160 -10.27 2.56 9.12
CA PRO A 160 -11.46 3.40 9.24
C PRO A 160 -11.11 4.68 10.01
N LYS A 161 -11.50 5.84 9.48
CA LYS A 161 -11.13 7.18 10.00
C LYS A 161 -11.79 7.52 11.34
N GLY A 162 -12.26 6.52 12.09
CA GLY A 162 -13.06 6.66 13.29
C GLY A 162 -14.32 5.81 13.22
N PRO A 163 -15.23 6.00 14.19
CA PRO A 163 -16.46 5.22 14.29
C PRO A 163 -17.37 5.48 13.09
N ASN A 164 -18.26 4.54 12.79
CA ASN A 164 -19.27 4.70 11.74
C ASN A 164 -20.02 6.05 11.88
N PRO A 165 -20.29 6.77 10.77
CA PRO A 165 -20.94 8.08 10.81
C PRO A 165 -22.25 8.12 11.62
N ASP A 166 -23.05 7.04 11.57
CA ASP A 166 -24.30 6.93 12.33
C ASP A 166 -24.07 6.91 13.85
N MET A 167 -22.96 6.32 14.30
CA MET A 167 -22.53 6.32 15.70
C MET A 167 -22.09 7.71 16.15
N GLN A 168 -21.64 8.56 15.21
CA GLN A 168 -21.23 9.94 15.50
C GLN A 168 -22.42 10.90 15.63
N GLN A 169 -23.63 10.48 15.24
CA GLN A 169 -24.83 11.34 15.22
C GLN A 169 -25.91 10.91 16.22
N THR A 170 -25.67 9.85 16.99
CA THR A 170 -26.62 9.31 17.95
C THR A 170 -25.95 9.17 19.30
N GLU A 171 -26.60 9.63 20.37
CA GLU A 171 -26.09 9.47 21.73
C GLU A 171 -26.20 8.01 22.17
N GLY A 172 -25.12 7.45 22.71
CA GLY A 172 -25.09 6.06 23.11
C GLY A 172 -23.68 5.50 23.32
N THR A 173 -23.65 4.22 23.67
CA THR A 173 -22.43 3.40 23.68
C THR A 173 -22.54 2.41 22.54
N TYR A 174 -21.52 2.37 21.69
CA TYR A 174 -21.46 1.55 20.49
C TYR A 174 -20.20 0.72 20.53
N THR A 175 -20.28 -0.49 19.99
CA THR A 175 -19.12 -1.34 19.79
C THR A 175 -18.92 -1.53 18.29
N GLN A 176 -17.70 -1.32 17.82
CA GLN A 176 -17.33 -1.57 16.43
C GLN A 176 -16.05 -2.37 16.36
N THR A 177 -16.13 -3.49 15.66
CA THR A 177 -14.95 -4.29 15.29
C THR A 177 -14.40 -3.78 13.98
N MET A 178 -13.12 -3.45 13.99
CA MET A 178 -12.36 -2.97 12.84
C MET A 178 -11.31 -4.02 12.50
N ARG A 179 -11.26 -4.40 11.23
CA ARG A 179 -10.18 -5.22 10.71
C ARG A 179 -8.97 -4.35 10.41
N MET A 180 -7.80 -4.81 10.81
CA MET A 180 -6.53 -4.13 10.62
C MET A 180 -5.48 -5.11 10.14
N THR A 181 -4.54 -4.60 9.33
CA THR A 181 -3.36 -5.35 8.90
C THR A 181 -2.15 -4.73 9.58
N SER A 182 -1.27 -5.57 10.10
CA SER A 182 0.00 -5.10 10.66
C SER A 182 0.75 -4.25 9.62
N PRO A 183 1.21 -3.05 9.98
CA PRO A 183 1.87 -2.17 9.02
C PRO A 183 3.25 -2.69 8.60
N VAL A 184 3.83 -3.60 9.37
CA VAL A 184 5.16 -4.21 9.20
C VAL A 184 5.14 -5.69 9.59
N ALA A 185 6.16 -6.45 9.20
CA ALA A 185 6.34 -7.81 9.71
C ALA A 185 6.89 -7.81 11.13
N SER A 186 6.59 -8.88 11.86
CA SER A 186 7.13 -9.17 13.17
C SER A 186 7.78 -10.54 13.17
N LYS A 187 8.68 -10.77 14.13
CA LYS A 187 9.31 -12.05 14.37
C LYS A 187 8.52 -12.84 15.42
N VAL A 188 8.27 -14.10 15.15
CA VAL A 188 7.61 -15.01 16.10
C VAL A 188 8.56 -15.29 17.27
N VAL A 189 8.12 -14.99 18.48
CA VAL A 189 8.82 -15.35 19.73
C VAL A 189 8.32 -16.70 20.22
N SER A 190 7.01 -16.87 20.26
CA SER A 190 6.34 -18.13 20.61
C SER A 190 4.96 -18.18 19.98
N ILE A 191 4.49 -19.38 19.68
CA ILE A 191 3.17 -19.64 19.10
C ILE A 191 2.61 -20.94 19.67
N ASP A 192 1.35 -20.92 20.07
CA ASP A 192 0.56 -22.10 20.46
C ASP A 192 -0.85 -22.01 19.88
N THR A 193 -1.73 -22.96 20.19
CA THR A 193 -3.09 -23.01 19.62
C THR A 193 -3.98 -21.79 19.93
N THR A 194 -3.63 -20.98 20.92
CA THR A 194 -4.46 -19.90 21.46
C THR A 194 -3.73 -18.56 21.53
N THR A 195 -2.40 -18.54 21.51
CA THR A 195 -1.62 -17.33 21.69
C THR A 195 -0.46 -17.24 20.70
N LEU A 196 -0.17 -16.00 20.29
CA LEU A 196 0.95 -15.65 19.43
C LEU A 196 1.69 -14.48 20.06
N THR A 197 2.96 -14.71 20.42
CA THR A 197 3.85 -13.65 20.91
C THR A 197 4.80 -13.24 19.80
N LEU A 198 4.80 -11.94 19.51
CA LEU A 198 5.59 -11.34 18.44
C LEU A 198 6.58 -10.34 19.02
N THR A 199 7.68 -10.13 18.30
CA THR A 199 8.63 -9.04 18.54
C THR A 199 8.92 -8.30 17.25
N GLY A 200 9.05 -6.99 17.32
CA GLY A 200 9.37 -6.13 16.18
C GLY A 200 10.19 -4.92 16.64
N ASP A 201 10.03 -3.79 15.98
CA ASP A 201 10.57 -2.52 16.46
C ASP A 201 9.78 -1.98 17.68
N GLN A 202 10.28 -0.92 18.30
CA GLN A 202 9.71 -0.34 19.52
C GLN A 202 8.24 0.10 19.37
N TYR A 203 7.78 0.38 18.15
CA TYR A 203 6.46 0.96 17.88
C TYR A 203 5.46 -0.08 17.37
N ASN A 204 5.94 -1.12 16.69
CA ASN A 204 5.12 -2.13 16.04
C ASN A 204 5.08 -3.46 16.80
N THR A 205 5.80 -3.58 17.93
CA THR A 205 5.68 -4.75 18.81
C THR A 205 4.34 -4.71 19.55
N PRO A 206 3.47 -5.73 19.41
CA PRO A 206 2.27 -5.84 20.23
C PRO A 206 2.64 -5.90 21.71
N LYS A 207 1.96 -5.09 22.54
CA LYS A 207 2.23 -5.04 23.99
C LYS A 207 1.85 -6.32 24.72
N ASP A 208 0.82 -7.00 24.23
CA ASP A 208 0.31 -8.24 24.77
C ASP A 208 0.36 -9.33 23.69
N PRO A 209 0.45 -10.62 24.07
CA PRO A 209 0.27 -11.72 23.14
C PRO A 209 -1.05 -11.58 22.37
N LEU A 210 -0.98 -11.83 21.06
CA LEU A 210 -2.15 -11.84 20.19
C LEU A 210 -2.95 -13.13 20.43
N VAL A 211 -4.27 -13.05 20.28
CA VAL A 211 -5.16 -14.20 20.49
C VAL A 211 -5.36 -14.92 19.15
N LEU A 212 -5.14 -16.23 19.16
CA LEU A 212 -5.46 -17.15 18.08
C LEU A 212 -6.77 -17.87 18.40
N THR A 213 -7.60 -18.08 17.38
CA THR A 213 -8.89 -18.78 17.48
C THR A 213 -8.95 -19.93 16.49
N ASP A 214 -9.94 -20.81 16.61
CA ASP A 214 -10.15 -21.91 15.66
C ASP A 214 -10.40 -21.41 14.21
N ASP A 215 -10.84 -20.15 14.09
CA ASP A 215 -11.05 -19.46 12.81
C ASP A 215 -9.80 -18.77 12.26
N THR A 216 -8.67 -18.74 13.00
CA THR A 216 -7.43 -18.15 12.51
C THR A 216 -6.88 -18.98 11.35
N GLN A 217 -6.65 -18.32 10.22
CA GLN A 217 -6.06 -18.95 9.05
C GLN A 217 -4.55 -18.73 9.02
N PHE A 218 -3.81 -19.80 8.71
CA PHE A 218 -2.35 -19.76 8.58
C PHE A 218 -2.01 -19.85 7.10
N ILE A 219 -1.10 -19.00 6.63
CA ILE A 219 -0.64 -18.97 5.25
C ILE A 219 0.87 -19.13 5.25
N VAL A 220 1.36 -20.14 4.53
CA VAL A 220 2.79 -20.45 4.35
C VAL A 220 3.01 -20.76 2.88
N ASP A 221 4.06 -20.18 2.29
CA ASP A 221 4.39 -20.32 0.87
C ASP A 221 3.17 -20.04 -0.04
N ASN A 222 2.36 -19.02 0.32
CA ASN A 222 1.14 -18.60 -0.38
C ASN A 222 -0.04 -19.59 -0.36
N HIS A 223 0.01 -20.61 0.50
CA HIS A 223 -1.05 -21.61 0.63
C HIS A 223 -1.60 -21.66 2.06
N GLU A 224 -2.89 -21.98 2.18
CA GLU A 224 -3.49 -22.28 3.50
C GLU A 224 -2.74 -23.46 4.13
N SER A 225 -2.32 -23.29 5.38
CA SER A 225 -1.43 -24.18 6.10
C SER A 225 -1.90 -24.38 7.54
N THR A 226 -1.10 -25.09 8.32
CA THR A 226 -1.33 -25.32 9.75
C THR A 226 -0.32 -24.54 10.60
N ILE A 227 -0.71 -24.31 11.86
CA ILE A 227 0.11 -23.60 12.84
C ILE A 227 1.52 -24.21 13.01
N ASP A 228 1.66 -25.53 12.85
CA ASP A 228 2.94 -26.25 13.01
C ASP A 228 4.01 -25.84 11.99
N GLN A 229 3.63 -25.21 10.88
CA GLN A 229 4.55 -24.71 9.86
C GLN A 229 5.16 -23.34 10.20
N ILE A 230 4.71 -22.72 11.30
CA ILE A 230 5.20 -21.44 11.80
C ILE A 230 5.95 -21.70 13.11
N GLN A 231 7.21 -21.28 13.15
CA GLN A 231 8.13 -21.58 14.24
C GLN A 231 8.71 -20.30 14.87
N PRO A 232 9.19 -20.36 16.12
CA PRO A 232 9.96 -19.27 16.70
C PRO A 232 11.11 -18.86 15.79
N GLY A 233 11.19 -17.57 15.49
CA GLY A 233 12.16 -16.99 14.58
C GLY A 233 11.63 -16.65 13.20
N ASP A 234 10.50 -17.22 12.78
CA ASP A 234 9.87 -16.90 11.50
C ASP A 234 9.43 -15.43 11.45
N ALA A 235 9.54 -14.83 10.27
CA ALA A 235 8.95 -13.54 9.98
C ALA A 235 7.50 -13.73 9.55
N VAL A 236 6.60 -12.95 10.14
CA VAL A 236 5.16 -13.04 9.87
C VAL A 236 4.53 -11.66 9.70
N LEU A 237 3.57 -11.60 8.78
CA LEU A 237 2.55 -10.56 8.70
C LEU A 237 1.25 -11.09 9.27
N TYR A 238 0.39 -10.22 9.79
CA TYR A 238 -0.87 -10.66 10.35
C TYR A 238 -1.99 -9.65 10.13
N VAL A 239 -3.20 -10.18 10.00
CA VAL A 239 -4.46 -9.44 9.94
C VAL A 239 -5.21 -9.75 11.21
N TYR A 240 -5.71 -8.74 11.89
CA TYR A 240 -6.38 -8.88 13.17
C TYR A 240 -7.64 -8.02 13.23
N ASP A 241 -8.61 -8.51 13.98
CA ASP A 241 -9.80 -7.74 14.31
C ASP A 241 -9.57 -7.11 15.69
N VAL A 242 -9.80 -5.80 15.79
CA VAL A 242 -9.77 -5.03 17.04
C VAL A 242 -11.14 -4.43 17.29
N THR A 243 -11.64 -4.57 18.50
CA THR A 243 -12.96 -4.06 18.85
C THR A 243 -12.86 -2.82 19.72
N TYR A 244 -13.42 -1.71 19.26
CA TYR A 244 -13.46 -0.45 19.99
C TYR A 244 -14.84 -0.21 20.59
N ASP A 245 -14.85 0.19 21.86
CA ASP A 245 -16.03 0.77 22.49
C ASP A 245 -16.00 2.30 22.34
N PHE A 246 -17.00 2.80 21.62
CA PHE A 246 -17.25 4.21 21.37
C PHE A 246 -18.36 4.72 22.29
N VAL A 247 -18.14 5.88 22.88
CA VAL A 247 -19.14 6.60 23.66
C VAL A 247 -19.39 7.93 22.98
N THR A 248 -20.61 8.09 22.46
CA THR A 248 -21.08 9.32 21.84
C THR A 248 -22.00 10.04 22.80
N LYS A 249 -21.68 11.30 23.11
CA LYS A 249 -22.47 12.17 23.99
C LYS A 249 -22.99 13.37 23.23
N LYS A 250 -24.24 13.75 23.50
CA LYS A 250 -24.78 15.01 22.99
C LYS A 250 -24.21 16.18 23.79
N THR A 251 -23.74 17.19 23.07
CA THR A 251 -23.19 18.44 23.61
C THR A 251 -23.98 19.62 23.06
N ALA A 252 -23.74 20.82 23.59
CA ALA A 252 -24.41 22.04 23.12
C ALA A 252 -24.12 22.36 21.64
N THR A 253 -23.01 21.87 21.09
CA THR A 253 -22.54 22.15 19.71
C THR A 253 -22.70 20.97 18.75
N GLY A 254 -23.36 19.89 19.17
CA GLY A 254 -23.51 18.66 18.37
C GLY A 254 -23.18 17.41 19.18
N TYR A 255 -22.65 16.37 18.53
CA TYR A 255 -22.25 15.14 19.19
C TYR A 255 -20.73 15.06 19.29
N ASN A 256 -20.23 14.56 20.43
CA ASN A 256 -18.82 14.26 20.62
C ASN A 256 -18.67 12.75 20.85
N THR A 257 -17.78 12.11 20.07
CA THR A 257 -17.52 10.68 20.15
C THR A 257 -16.11 10.44 20.65
N SER A 258 -16.00 9.62 21.69
CA SER A 258 -14.71 9.18 22.26
C SER A 258 -14.60 7.66 22.19
N SER A 259 -13.38 7.13 22.06
CA SER A 259 -13.09 5.70 22.22
C SER A 259 -12.41 5.46 23.56
N THR A 260 -12.77 4.38 24.25
CA THR A 260 -12.27 4.13 25.63
C THR A 260 -11.37 2.91 25.75
N SER A 261 -11.55 1.87 24.94
CA SER A 261 -10.67 0.69 24.99
C SER A 261 -10.74 -0.11 23.69
N ALA A 262 -9.57 -0.49 23.18
CA ALA A 262 -9.45 -1.60 22.24
C ALA A 262 -9.54 -2.91 23.04
N LYS A 263 -10.49 -3.77 22.70
CA LYS A 263 -10.65 -5.12 23.25
C LYS A 263 -10.22 -6.13 22.18
N ALA A 264 -9.43 -7.11 22.63
CA ALA A 264 -8.96 -8.30 21.92
C ALA A 264 -8.40 -8.06 20.50
N LEU A 265 -7.10 -8.31 20.34
CA LEU A 265 -6.47 -8.44 19.03
C LEU A 265 -6.61 -9.91 18.62
N ALA A 266 -7.74 -10.26 18.00
CA ALA A 266 -7.95 -11.61 17.49
C ALA A 266 -7.33 -11.70 16.09
N VAL A 267 -6.32 -12.56 15.92
CA VAL A 267 -5.69 -12.77 14.63
C VAL A 267 -6.65 -13.54 13.74
N THR A 268 -7.00 -12.96 12.60
CA THR A 268 -7.80 -13.61 11.57
C THR A 268 -6.91 -14.37 10.59
N HIS A 269 -5.75 -13.81 10.26
CA HIS A 269 -4.80 -14.41 9.32
C HIS A 269 -3.37 -14.17 9.80
N LEU A 270 -2.55 -15.22 9.74
CA LEU A 270 -1.12 -15.18 10.01
C LEU A 270 -0.38 -15.69 8.77
N VAL A 271 0.46 -14.83 8.20
CA VAL A 271 1.14 -15.06 6.93
C VAL A 271 2.63 -15.14 7.19
N LYS A 272 3.22 -16.31 7.00
CA LYS A 272 4.68 -16.48 6.99
C LYS A 272 5.23 -15.90 5.70
N VAL A 273 6.27 -15.09 5.83
CA VAL A 273 6.93 -14.44 4.72
C VAL A 273 8.37 -14.92 4.57
N ASP A 274 8.88 -14.88 3.34
CA ASP A 274 10.17 -15.51 2.99
C ASP A 274 11.38 -14.69 3.41
N LEU A 275 11.23 -13.36 3.50
CA LEU A 275 12.31 -12.46 3.85
C LEU A 275 12.38 -12.24 5.37
N PRO A 276 13.58 -11.95 5.92
CA PRO A 276 13.71 -11.51 7.31
C PRO A 276 12.84 -10.27 7.61
N PHE A 277 12.31 -10.20 8.84
CA PHE A 277 11.33 -9.17 9.22
C PHE A 277 11.87 -7.73 9.03
N GLU A 278 13.20 -7.53 9.07
CA GLU A 278 13.85 -6.24 8.89
C GLU A 278 13.59 -5.60 7.50
N TYR A 279 13.29 -6.40 6.48
CA TYR A 279 12.95 -5.92 5.14
C TYR A 279 11.54 -5.32 5.05
N TYR A 280 10.64 -5.70 5.97
CA TYR A 280 9.25 -5.22 6.02
C TYR A 280 9.09 -3.98 6.92
N GLY A 281 10.16 -3.58 7.62
CA GLY A 281 10.16 -2.43 8.51
C GLY A 281 10.61 -1.12 7.84
N PRO A 282 10.29 0.04 8.46
CA PRO A 282 10.67 1.36 7.94
C PRO A 282 12.19 1.52 7.80
N GLY A 283 13.00 0.80 8.59
CA GLY A 283 14.45 0.90 8.56
C GLY A 283 15.06 0.65 7.18
N LYS A 284 14.73 -0.48 6.53
CA LYS A 284 15.20 -0.79 5.16
C LYS A 284 14.36 -0.09 4.10
N GLN A 285 13.05 -0.02 4.28
CA GLN A 285 12.12 0.62 3.34
C GLN A 285 12.44 2.11 3.10
N ASN A 286 12.87 2.83 4.15
CA ASN A 286 13.21 4.25 4.06
C ASN A 286 14.58 4.53 3.43
N GLN A 287 15.39 3.52 3.13
CA GLN A 287 16.72 3.69 2.49
C GLN A 287 16.64 3.77 0.97
N ILE A 288 15.50 3.40 0.39
CA ILE A 288 15.22 3.54 -1.04
C ILE A 288 14.15 4.61 -1.26
N ALA A 289 14.11 5.16 -2.46
CA ALA A 289 13.09 6.11 -2.87
C ALA A 289 12.63 5.85 -4.30
N GLN A 290 11.34 5.98 -4.54
CA GLN A 290 10.76 5.84 -5.87
C GLN A 290 10.96 7.12 -6.66
N ARG A 291 11.35 6.98 -7.93
CA ARG A 291 11.33 8.05 -8.92
C ARG A 291 10.01 8.05 -9.66
N GLU A 292 9.32 9.18 -9.61
CA GLU A 292 8.07 9.41 -10.33
C GLU A 292 8.22 10.62 -11.23
N ALA A 293 7.32 10.78 -12.20
CA ALA A 293 7.26 12.01 -12.98
C ALA A 293 7.02 13.22 -12.05
N CYS A 294 7.78 14.29 -12.25
CA CYS A 294 7.54 15.52 -11.50
C CYS A 294 6.15 16.08 -11.83
N MET A 295 5.42 16.56 -10.82
CA MET A 295 4.10 17.16 -11.01
C MET A 295 4.17 18.30 -12.04
N GLY A 296 3.35 18.22 -13.11
CA GLY A 296 3.33 19.23 -14.17
C GLY A 296 4.61 19.31 -15.03
N ASN A 297 5.59 18.42 -14.82
CA ASN A 297 6.82 18.28 -15.60
C ASN A 297 7.09 16.80 -15.92
N PRO A 298 6.30 16.16 -16.80
CA PRO A 298 6.42 14.72 -17.05
C PRO A 298 7.74 14.30 -17.72
N GLN A 299 8.50 15.26 -18.26
CA GLN A 299 9.83 15.01 -18.84
C GLN A 299 10.92 14.86 -17.77
N ASP A 300 10.64 15.30 -16.54
CA ASP A 300 11.53 15.18 -15.41
C ASP A 300 10.98 14.21 -14.38
N SER A 301 11.88 13.66 -13.57
CA SER A 301 11.55 12.74 -12.51
C SER A 301 11.99 13.29 -11.16
N CYS A 302 11.07 13.20 -10.22
CA CYS A 302 11.17 13.68 -8.87
C CYS A 302 11.15 12.49 -7.90
N VAL A 303 11.78 12.68 -6.76
CA VAL A 303 11.87 11.69 -5.68
C VAL A 303 11.36 12.32 -4.41
N GLN A 304 10.39 11.67 -3.77
CA GLN A 304 9.99 12.07 -2.43
C GLN A 304 11.11 11.79 -1.44
N THR A 305 11.63 12.86 -0.85
CA THR A 305 12.70 12.82 0.14
C THR A 305 12.29 13.67 1.33
N ALA A 306 12.82 13.35 2.51
CA ALA A 306 12.82 14.33 3.59
C ALA A 306 13.56 15.57 3.08
N ALA A 307 13.05 16.75 3.35
CA ALA A 307 13.61 17.98 2.82
C ALA A 307 13.47 19.10 3.85
N VAL A 308 14.38 20.05 3.80
CA VAL A 308 14.35 21.27 4.62
C VAL A 308 14.01 22.44 3.74
N ASP A 309 13.12 23.29 4.21
CA ASP A 309 12.70 24.51 3.53
C ASP A 309 13.86 25.52 3.49
N LEU A 310 14.22 25.94 2.28
CA LEU A 310 15.10 27.09 2.06
C LEU A 310 14.29 28.36 1.85
N TYR A 311 13.09 28.20 1.28
CA TYR A 311 12.19 29.29 0.94
C TYR A 311 10.77 28.76 0.82
N GLU A 312 9.82 29.45 1.44
CA GLU A 312 8.39 29.23 1.24
C GLU A 312 7.69 30.57 1.04
N ASN A 313 6.83 30.60 0.03
CA ASN A 313 5.97 31.72 -0.29
C ASN A 313 4.54 31.20 -0.41
N TYR A 314 3.86 31.15 0.73
CA TYR A 314 2.43 30.91 0.75
C TYR A 314 1.73 32.19 0.28
N PRO A 315 0.95 32.14 -0.81
CA PRO A 315 0.17 33.30 -1.20
C PRO A 315 -0.78 33.67 -0.06
N THR A 316 -0.66 34.90 0.45
CA THR A 316 -1.51 35.43 1.52
C THR A 316 -2.95 35.67 1.07
N THR A 317 -3.17 35.69 -0.24
CA THR A 317 -4.47 35.84 -0.89
C THR A 317 -4.88 34.52 -1.53
N GLN A 318 -6.12 34.10 -1.26
CA GLN A 318 -6.73 32.94 -1.91
C GLN A 318 -6.72 33.18 -3.41
N ILE A 319 -6.15 32.25 -4.16
CA ILE A 319 -6.14 32.36 -5.61
C ILE A 319 -7.51 31.87 -6.11
N LEU A 320 -8.27 32.79 -6.69
CA LEU A 320 -9.60 32.51 -7.18
C LEU A 320 -9.51 31.78 -8.54
N PRO A 321 -10.35 30.76 -8.77
CA PRO A 321 -10.54 30.20 -10.10
C PRO A 321 -11.04 31.26 -11.08
N ASP A 322 -10.78 31.06 -12.37
CA ASP A 322 -11.38 31.83 -13.45
C ASP A 322 -12.90 31.58 -13.55
N ASP A 323 -13.56 32.25 -14.50
CA ASP A 323 -15.00 32.14 -14.72
C ASP A 323 -15.47 30.71 -15.07
N ASN A 324 -14.55 29.79 -15.41
CA ASN A 324 -14.82 28.38 -15.69
C ASN A 324 -14.52 27.45 -14.49
N GLY A 325 -14.11 28.01 -13.35
CA GLY A 325 -13.71 27.23 -12.18
C GLY A 325 -12.30 26.66 -12.26
N GLU A 326 -11.48 27.12 -13.21
CA GLU A 326 -10.10 26.67 -13.40
C GLU A 326 -9.08 27.68 -12.87
N LEU A 327 -7.99 27.22 -12.25
CA LEU A 327 -6.89 28.11 -11.91
C LEU A 327 -6.12 28.51 -13.18
N PRO A 328 -5.73 29.79 -13.35
CA PRO A 328 -5.06 30.27 -14.56
C PRO A 328 -3.60 29.79 -14.70
N PHE A 329 -3.04 29.17 -13.66
CA PHE A 329 -1.67 28.64 -13.62
C PHE A 329 -1.68 27.15 -13.31
N ASP A 330 -0.64 26.47 -13.80
CA ASP A 330 -0.32 25.11 -13.39
C ASP A 330 0.65 25.14 -12.21
N ASN A 331 0.31 24.39 -11.16
CA ASN A 331 1.28 24.06 -10.13
C ASN A 331 2.22 22.99 -10.68
N ARG A 332 3.52 23.28 -10.66
CA ARG A 332 4.57 22.41 -11.17
C ARG A 332 5.62 22.17 -10.11
N GLU A 333 6.27 21.03 -10.23
CA GLU A 333 7.39 20.62 -9.39
C GLU A 333 8.59 20.31 -10.29
N ILE A 334 9.79 20.64 -9.83
CA ILE A 334 11.03 20.21 -10.46
C ILE A 334 12.04 19.86 -9.39
N GLN A 335 12.85 18.83 -9.65
CA GLN A 335 13.95 18.44 -8.81
C GLN A 335 15.25 18.45 -9.62
N GLY A 336 16.33 18.98 -9.05
CA GLY A 336 17.61 19.07 -9.75
C GLY A 336 18.79 19.36 -8.84
N ILE A 337 19.99 19.04 -9.32
CA ILE A 337 21.24 19.32 -8.62
C ILE A 337 21.63 20.78 -8.80
N ILE A 338 22.05 21.45 -7.73
CA ILE A 338 22.66 22.78 -7.79
C ILE A 338 23.94 22.70 -8.61
N ILE A 339 23.95 23.35 -9.77
CA ILE A 339 25.14 23.47 -10.63
C ILE A 339 25.85 24.81 -10.45
N ASP A 340 25.13 25.82 -9.97
CA ASP A 340 25.64 27.15 -9.71
C ASP A 340 24.71 27.91 -8.76
N HIS A 341 25.25 28.81 -7.95
CA HIS A 341 24.48 29.77 -7.16
C HIS A 341 25.26 31.06 -7.00
N ASN A 342 24.58 32.19 -7.15
CA ASN A 342 25.16 33.51 -6.98
C ASN A 342 24.08 34.49 -6.50
N GLY A 343 24.17 34.92 -5.24
CA GLY A 343 23.20 35.81 -4.63
C GLY A 343 21.79 35.22 -4.71
N THR A 344 20.85 35.97 -5.28
CA THR A 344 19.45 35.57 -5.41
C THR A 344 19.19 34.50 -6.48
N THR A 345 20.20 34.12 -7.26
CA THR A 345 20.03 33.20 -8.39
C THR A 345 20.64 31.83 -8.07
N VAL A 346 19.84 30.78 -8.23
CA VAL A 346 20.27 29.38 -8.09
C VAL A 346 19.97 28.66 -9.40
N LYS A 347 20.95 27.96 -9.97
CA LYS A 347 20.74 27.11 -11.16
C LYS A 347 20.75 25.65 -10.76
N ILE A 348 19.72 24.94 -11.18
CA ILE A 348 19.60 23.50 -10.97
C ILE A 348 19.54 22.76 -12.29
N GLN A 349 20.18 21.59 -12.37
CA GLN A 349 20.06 20.68 -13.50
C GLN A 349 19.16 19.51 -13.14
N SER A 350 18.07 19.35 -13.89
CA SER A 350 17.04 18.33 -13.64
C SER A 350 17.41 16.97 -14.22
N SER A 351 16.57 15.95 -13.98
CA SER A 351 16.82 14.57 -14.43
C SER A 351 16.90 14.41 -15.95
N SER A 352 16.24 15.28 -16.71
CA SER A 352 16.32 15.31 -18.19
C SER A 352 17.51 16.10 -18.73
N GLY A 353 18.33 16.68 -17.85
CA GLY A 353 19.46 17.54 -18.21
C GLY A 353 19.09 19.01 -18.47
N ARG A 354 17.80 19.37 -18.38
CA ARG A 354 17.34 20.76 -18.46
C ARG A 354 17.92 21.58 -17.30
N ILE A 355 18.23 22.84 -17.56
CA ILE A 355 18.75 23.76 -16.56
C ILE A 355 17.65 24.76 -16.23
N PHE A 356 17.25 24.78 -14.96
CA PHE A 356 16.32 25.76 -14.42
C PHE A 356 17.10 26.83 -13.68
N THR A 357 16.79 28.10 -13.95
CA THR A 357 17.34 29.25 -13.25
C THR A 357 16.27 29.81 -12.32
N LEU A 358 16.52 29.74 -11.01
CA LEU A 358 15.64 30.18 -9.95
C LEU A 358 16.10 31.55 -9.47
N THR A 359 15.25 32.56 -9.54
CA THR A 359 15.52 33.89 -8.98
C THR A 359 14.62 34.12 -7.78
N THR A 360 15.17 33.97 -6.57
CA THR A 360 14.44 34.13 -5.30
C THR A 360 14.50 35.57 -4.78
N PRO A 361 13.63 36.00 -3.84
CA PRO A 361 13.66 37.36 -3.29
C PRO A 361 14.95 37.70 -2.52
N SER A 362 15.68 36.69 -2.05
CA SER A 362 16.93 36.82 -1.31
C SER A 362 17.87 35.66 -1.65
N ASP A 363 19.12 35.73 -1.20
CA ASP A 363 20.09 34.63 -1.32
C ASP A 363 19.74 33.50 -0.32
N ILE A 364 18.83 32.62 -0.73
CA ILE A 364 18.28 31.57 0.12
C ILE A 364 19.33 30.52 0.55
N VAL A 365 20.38 30.32 -0.26
CA VAL A 365 21.44 29.34 0.02
C VAL A 365 22.38 29.89 1.09
N THR A 366 22.92 31.09 0.87
CA THR A 366 23.81 31.74 1.84
C THR A 366 23.09 32.01 3.16
N ASN A 367 21.85 32.51 3.11
CA ASN A 367 21.07 32.78 4.31
C ASN A 367 20.81 31.51 5.12
N PHE A 368 20.43 30.39 4.47
CA PHE A 368 20.25 29.12 5.17
C PHE A 368 21.54 28.67 5.86
N ASN A 369 22.66 28.66 5.14
CA ASN A 369 23.94 28.22 5.67
C ASN A 369 24.42 29.05 6.87
N LEU A 370 24.21 30.37 6.83
CA LEU A 370 24.63 31.29 7.89
C LEU A 370 23.73 31.27 9.12
N TYR A 371 22.42 31.15 8.93
CA TYR A 371 21.46 31.45 10.00
C TYR A 371 20.61 30.26 10.44
N ARG A 372 20.41 29.25 9.59
CA ARG A 372 19.49 28.13 9.86
C ARG A 372 20.16 26.77 9.90
N SER A 373 21.36 26.60 9.35
CA SER A 373 22.06 25.30 9.32
C SER A 373 22.13 24.61 10.68
N SER A 374 22.36 25.36 11.76
CA SER A 374 22.41 24.84 13.14
C SER A 374 21.09 24.27 13.65
N GLU A 375 19.95 24.70 13.13
CA GLU A 375 18.62 24.14 13.45
C GLU A 375 18.47 22.72 12.90
N TYR A 376 19.25 22.38 11.87
CA TYR A 376 19.18 21.12 11.12
C TYR A 376 20.51 20.37 11.19
N ASN A 377 21.08 20.19 12.39
CA ASN A 377 22.32 19.43 12.60
C ASN A 377 23.53 19.93 11.77
N ASN A 378 23.60 21.23 11.51
CA ASN A 378 24.65 21.87 10.71
C ASN A 378 24.72 21.36 9.26
N ILE A 379 23.57 21.00 8.68
CA ILE A 379 23.46 20.72 7.25
C ILE A 379 23.76 22.00 6.47
N THR A 380 24.57 21.88 5.43
CA THR A 380 24.94 22.97 4.53
C THR A 380 24.44 22.70 3.12
N VAL A 381 23.98 23.74 2.43
CA VAL A 381 23.56 23.72 1.02
C VAL A 381 24.70 24.21 0.15
N GLN A 382 25.07 23.45 -0.86
CA GLN A 382 26.18 23.74 -1.77
C GLN A 382 25.95 23.15 -3.17
N LYS A 383 26.85 23.51 -4.09
CA LYS A 383 26.89 22.90 -5.42
C LYS A 383 26.99 21.36 -5.30
N GLY A 384 26.15 20.65 -6.04
CA GLY A 384 26.02 19.19 -5.94
C GLY A 384 24.79 18.72 -5.14
N ASP A 385 24.21 19.59 -4.29
CA ASP A 385 23.02 19.21 -3.53
C ASP A 385 21.76 19.20 -4.40
N LEU A 386 20.80 18.37 -4.00
CA LEU A 386 19.54 18.18 -4.71
C LEU A 386 18.49 19.13 -4.12
N LEU A 387 17.93 20.00 -4.97
CA LEU A 387 16.81 20.86 -4.60
C LEU A 387 15.49 20.35 -5.17
N LEU A 388 14.42 20.52 -4.41
CA LEU A 388 13.04 20.41 -4.85
C LEU A 388 12.44 21.81 -4.94
N VAL A 389 11.86 22.14 -6.08
CA VAL A 389 11.25 23.45 -6.33
C VAL A 389 9.80 23.26 -6.73
N ARG A 390 8.90 23.92 -6.01
CA ARG A 390 7.50 24.04 -6.40
C ARG A 390 7.23 25.45 -6.88
N TYR A 391 6.56 25.55 -8.02
CA TYR A 391 6.34 26.82 -8.70
C TYR A 391 5.00 26.81 -9.44
N ALA A 392 4.50 28.00 -9.75
CA ALA A 392 3.27 28.20 -10.48
C ALA A 392 3.52 29.11 -11.68
N VAL A 393 3.16 28.64 -12.86
CA VAL A 393 3.34 29.37 -14.14
C VAL A 393 2.09 29.23 -14.99
N ASP A 394 1.92 30.13 -15.96
CA ASP A 394 0.88 30.00 -16.98
C ASP A 394 0.97 28.64 -17.68
N ARG A 395 -0.17 28.03 -18.00
CA ARG A 395 -0.22 26.66 -18.55
C ARG A 395 0.62 26.49 -19.82
N SER A 396 0.64 27.52 -20.67
CA SER A 396 1.41 27.53 -21.92
C SER A 396 2.91 27.79 -21.73
N SER A 397 3.34 28.18 -20.53
CA SER A 397 4.74 28.49 -20.26
C SER A 397 5.61 27.24 -20.34
N THR A 398 6.69 27.36 -21.10
CA THR A 398 7.78 26.39 -21.18
C THR A 398 9.08 26.94 -20.60
N SER A 399 9.00 28.10 -19.92
CA SER A 399 10.16 28.79 -19.35
C SER A 399 10.87 27.91 -18.32
N LEU A 400 12.20 27.91 -18.38
CA LEU A 400 13.08 27.34 -17.36
C LEU A 400 13.66 28.43 -16.44
N GLU A 401 13.40 29.70 -16.75
CA GLU A 401 13.72 30.85 -15.93
C GLU A 401 12.51 31.14 -15.04
N LEU A 402 12.68 30.98 -13.72
CA LEU A 402 11.64 31.15 -12.72
C LEU A 402 11.94 32.38 -11.86
N SER A 403 11.01 33.33 -11.88
CA SER A 403 11.04 34.54 -11.06
C SER A 403 10.51 34.30 -9.65
N SER A 404 10.78 35.24 -8.75
CA SER A 404 10.38 35.13 -7.34
C SER A 404 8.85 35.06 -7.14
N SER A 405 8.07 35.60 -8.08
CA SER A 405 6.60 35.55 -8.08
C SER A 405 6.05 34.17 -8.48
N GLU A 406 6.81 33.39 -9.24
CA GLU A 406 6.40 32.05 -9.71
C GLU A 406 6.82 30.98 -8.71
N ILE A 407 7.95 31.17 -8.02
CA ILE A 407 8.46 30.22 -7.02
C ILE A 407 7.57 30.23 -5.78
N ARG A 408 7.01 29.07 -5.44
CA ARG A 408 6.19 28.84 -4.25
C ARG A 408 7.01 28.29 -3.10
N SER A 409 7.92 27.37 -3.37
CA SER A 409 8.84 26.86 -2.36
C SER A 409 10.08 26.23 -2.97
N VAL A 410 11.17 26.29 -2.22
CA VAL A 410 12.45 25.64 -2.51
C VAL A 410 12.86 24.87 -1.27
N TYR A 411 13.14 23.59 -1.43
CA TYR A 411 13.62 22.71 -0.37
C TYR A 411 14.95 22.09 -0.76
N VAL A 412 15.86 21.94 0.19
CA VAL A 412 17.02 21.05 0.03
C VAL A 412 16.62 19.64 0.46
N ALA A 413 16.84 18.67 -0.41
CA ALA A 413 16.62 17.27 -0.07
C ALA A 413 17.65 16.84 0.97
N LEU A 414 17.18 16.32 2.10
CA LEU A 414 18.02 15.70 3.10
C LEU A 414 18.45 14.33 2.61
N ASN A 415 19.76 14.13 2.54
CA ASN A 415 20.31 12.92 1.97
C ASN A 415 20.23 11.69 2.88
N MET A 416 19.93 11.76 4.19
CA MET A 416 19.91 10.57 5.04
C MET A 416 18.87 10.58 6.17
N ILE A 417 18.48 9.37 6.61
CA ILE A 417 18.36 9.09 8.05
C ILE A 417 19.81 8.85 8.51
N GLN A 418 20.50 9.86 9.04
CA GLN A 418 21.82 9.63 9.61
C GLN A 418 21.69 8.67 10.79
N LYS A 419 22.67 7.80 11.01
CA LYS A 419 22.73 6.98 12.22
C LYS A 419 22.96 7.93 13.41
N GLY A 420 21.87 8.32 14.07
CA GLY A 420 21.82 9.39 15.07
C GLY A 420 20.69 10.41 14.85
N ASP A 421 19.95 10.33 13.75
CA ASP A 421 18.81 11.21 13.49
C ASP A 421 17.70 11.04 14.54
N PRO A 422 17.08 12.12 15.03
CA PRO A 422 15.95 12.07 15.95
C PRO A 422 14.69 11.44 15.31
N VAL A 423 14.72 11.09 14.01
CA VAL A 423 13.66 10.31 13.35
C VAL A 423 13.61 8.86 13.86
N GLN A 424 14.61 8.38 14.60
CA GLN A 424 14.46 7.16 15.42
C GLN A 424 13.60 7.36 16.68
N LYS A 425 13.15 8.59 16.97
CA LYS A 425 12.25 8.90 18.09
C LYS A 425 10.78 9.15 17.70
N TYR A 426 10.43 9.13 16.41
CA TYR A 426 9.05 9.36 15.96
C TYR A 426 8.41 8.10 15.38
#